data_AF-A0A0W1A4K8-F1
#
_entry.id   AF-A0A0W1A4K8-F1
#
_cell.length_a   1.000
_cell.length_b   1.000
_cell.length_c   1.000
_cell.angle_alpha   90.00
_cell.angle_beta   90.00
_cell.angle_gamma   90.00
#
_symmetry.space_group_name_H-M   'P 1'
#
loop_
_entity.id
_entity.type
_entity.pdbx_description
1 polymer ?
#
loop_
_entity_poly.entity_id
_entity_poly.type
_entity_poly.pdbx_seq_one_letter_code
_entity_poly.pdbx_strand_id
1 'polypeptide(L)'
;MPSASVLTLEKKAIQHYKSLPPNEVKYYLFILLKSIRNEGLENTEDILNALLPLLEHLNALHQLINQPQVSSESTLELLSIINQQLQQLKEKANTHTILAACSTALIRFIGVITGIITGVFGIIIGSLVGLIYGIYRGHPLSGLWSGFFIGTSLGSIMGYRLPNKLLKDGYSRKLAFGIDGIQEALTYTNLEYSIFGSSPKPFSTYLDDVKKEVRELFASDEAFEDFLEHDTYYRINAFLASFIGQPILHGFAGKHVYLQFKIKEKDFIVEYTPGATDPNEPPVQTELRQVSGFKLLEMLALHRKLLETHKPTVGQVLRKMKVGDNDCTSYVNKVLICTNQDGVQMDRDENLKPFGKVVVNTLEALGPFNRDFFKTGF
;
A
#
# COMPACT_ATOMS: atom_id res chain seq x y z
N MET A 1 -1.73 11.44 29.12
CA MET A 1 -0.52 12.01 28.50
C MET A 1 0.55 10.94 28.49
N PRO A 2 1.27 10.71 27.39
CA PRO A 2 2.32 9.69 27.32
C PRO A 2 3.45 10.01 28.31
N SER A 3 4.08 8.97 28.86
CA SER A 3 5.23 9.12 29.76
C SER A 3 6.45 9.68 29.01
N ALA A 4 7.39 10.27 29.75
CA ALA A 4 8.66 10.73 29.18
C ALA A 4 9.48 9.59 28.54
N SER A 5 9.35 8.36 29.04
CA SER A 5 9.98 7.17 28.44
C SER A 5 9.37 6.87 27.06
N VAL A 6 8.04 6.84 26.95
CA VAL A 6 7.33 6.58 25.69
C VAL A 6 7.69 7.60 24.61
N LEU A 7 7.69 8.90 24.95
CA LEU A 7 8.08 9.96 24.01
C LEU A 7 9.53 9.81 23.52
N THR A 8 10.43 9.34 24.38
CA THR A 8 11.83 9.11 24.04
C THR A 8 11.97 7.90 23.10
N LEU A 9 11.28 6.80 23.41
CA LEU A 9 11.27 5.59 22.58
C LEU A 9 10.66 5.87 21.19
N GLU A 10 9.57 6.62 21.14
CA GLU A 10 8.91 7.01 19.90
C GLU A 10 9.85 7.84 18.99
N LYS A 11 10.51 8.86 19.55
CA LYS A 11 11.48 9.68 18.81
C LYS A 11 12.62 8.84 18.24
N LYS A 12 13.18 7.92 19.03
CA LYS A 12 14.21 6.99 18.58
C LYS A 12 13.69 6.10 17.44
N ALA A 13 12.49 5.53 17.60
CA ALA A 13 11.92 4.65 16.58
C ALA A 13 11.66 5.39 15.26
N ILE A 14 11.15 6.63 15.32
CA ILE A 14 10.98 7.48 14.13
C ILE A 14 12.33 7.80 13.47
N GLN A 15 13.38 8.06 14.26
CA GLN A 15 14.72 8.32 13.73
C GLN A 15 15.27 7.09 12.99
N HIS A 16 15.21 5.90 13.60
CA HIS A 16 15.63 4.65 12.95
C HIS A 16 14.77 4.29 11.75
N TYR A 17 13.47 4.61 11.78
CA TYR A 17 12.58 4.46 10.64
C TYR A 17 13.00 5.34 9.46
N LYS A 18 13.31 6.63 9.70
CA LYS A 18 13.69 7.58 8.65
C LYS A 18 15.00 7.18 7.97
N SER A 19 15.92 6.54 8.69
CA SER A 19 17.20 6.06 8.16
C SER A 19 17.10 4.79 7.31
N LEU A 20 15.98 4.06 7.36
CA LEU A 20 15.81 2.87 6.54
C LEU A 20 15.82 3.22 5.04
N PRO A 21 16.46 2.39 4.20
CA PRO A 21 16.39 2.56 2.76
C PRO A 21 14.95 2.37 2.24
N PRO A 22 14.64 2.83 1.02
CA PRO A 22 13.35 2.57 0.39
C PRO A 22 13.09 1.06 0.25
N ASN A 23 12.09 0.55 0.98
CA ASN A 23 11.62 -0.83 0.90
C ASN A 23 10.16 -0.92 1.37
N GLU A 24 9.45 -1.97 0.98
CA GLU A 24 8.04 -2.13 1.35
C GLU A 24 7.82 -2.28 2.86
N VAL A 25 8.79 -2.84 3.60
CA VAL A 25 8.74 -2.95 5.08
C VAL A 25 8.51 -1.58 5.71
N LYS A 26 9.12 -0.53 5.15
CA LYS A 26 8.98 0.86 5.60
C LYS A 26 7.54 1.37 5.53
N TYR A 27 6.76 1.01 4.52
CA TYR A 27 5.33 1.39 4.47
C TYR A 27 4.54 0.83 5.66
N TYR A 28 4.79 -0.43 6.01
CA TYR A 28 4.08 -1.08 7.10
C TYR A 28 4.60 -0.65 8.48
N LEU A 29 5.89 -0.36 8.62
CA LEU A 29 6.46 0.28 9.81
C LEU A 29 5.86 1.67 10.05
N PHE A 30 5.65 2.46 9.00
CA PHE A 30 4.96 3.75 9.10
C PHE A 30 3.56 3.59 9.70
N ILE A 31 2.79 2.61 9.19
CA ILE A 31 1.46 2.31 9.71
C ILE A 31 1.50 1.96 11.20
N LEU A 32 2.45 1.12 11.62
CA LEU A 32 2.59 0.74 13.03
C LEU A 32 2.92 1.95 13.91
N LEU A 33 4.00 2.67 13.58
CA LEU A 33 4.45 3.83 14.36
C LEU A 33 3.36 4.90 14.46
N LYS A 34 2.67 5.19 13.35
CA LYS A 34 1.60 6.19 13.33
C LYS A 34 0.38 5.75 14.14
N SER A 35 0.05 4.46 14.11
CA SER A 35 -1.05 3.91 14.92
C SER A 35 -0.74 3.98 16.42
N ILE A 36 0.49 3.59 16.81
CA ILE A 36 0.97 3.66 18.19
C ILE A 36 0.90 5.10 18.73
N ARG A 37 1.43 6.07 17.95
CA ARG A 37 1.42 7.49 18.32
C ARG A 37 0.03 8.06 18.51
N ASN A 38 -0.89 7.76 17.59
CA ASN A 38 -2.21 8.38 17.57
C ASN A 38 -3.14 7.85 18.66
N GLU A 39 -2.95 6.60 19.11
CA GLU A 39 -3.91 5.90 19.98
C GLU A 39 -3.39 5.66 21.40
N GLY A 40 -2.07 5.67 21.62
CA GLY A 40 -1.44 5.89 22.94
C GLY A 40 -1.96 5.01 24.08
N LEU A 41 -2.06 3.69 23.86
CA LEU A 41 -2.62 2.72 24.82
C LEU A 41 -1.59 2.19 25.84
N GLU A 42 -2.08 1.46 26.86
CA GLU A 42 -1.28 0.92 27.98
C GLU A 42 -0.08 0.07 27.54
N ASN A 43 -0.15 -0.63 26.40
CA ASN A 43 0.93 -1.47 25.87
C ASN A 43 1.86 -0.75 24.88
N THR A 44 1.74 0.56 24.72
CA THR A 44 2.56 1.36 23.78
C THR A 44 4.05 1.20 24.04
N GLU A 45 4.46 1.27 25.31
CA GLU A 45 5.86 1.13 25.70
C GLU A 45 6.42 -0.27 25.36
N ASP A 46 5.67 -1.33 25.64
CA ASP A 46 6.04 -2.70 25.30
C ASP A 46 6.20 -2.92 23.79
N ILE A 47 5.26 -2.37 23.00
CA ILE A 47 5.32 -2.46 21.54
C ILE A 47 6.53 -1.69 21.01
N LEU A 48 6.79 -0.48 21.50
CA LEU A 48 7.95 0.32 21.09
C LEU A 48 9.27 -0.36 21.45
N ASN A 49 9.35 -0.97 22.63
CA ASN A 49 10.52 -1.73 23.07
C ASN A 49 10.77 -2.98 22.20
N ALA A 50 9.74 -3.62 21.67
CA ALA A 50 9.89 -4.71 20.71
C ALA A 50 10.20 -4.22 19.28
N LEU A 51 9.69 -3.05 18.91
CA LEU A 51 9.86 -2.48 17.57
C LEU A 51 11.25 -1.89 17.34
N LEU A 52 11.87 -1.30 18.37
CA LEU A 52 13.19 -0.68 18.26
C LEU A 52 14.29 -1.67 17.82
N PRO A 53 14.46 -2.84 18.47
CA PRO A 53 15.41 -3.85 18.01
C PRO A 53 15.15 -4.28 16.56
N LEU A 54 13.88 -4.45 16.16
CA LEU A 54 13.55 -4.78 14.78
C LEU A 54 14.07 -3.70 13.80
N LEU A 55 13.84 -2.42 14.10
CA LEU A 55 14.34 -1.30 13.30
C LEU A 55 15.88 -1.23 13.26
N GLU A 56 16.54 -1.49 14.38
CA GLU A 56 18.00 -1.51 14.48
C GLU A 56 18.59 -2.62 13.59
N HIS A 57 18.06 -3.84 13.66
CA HIS A 57 18.54 -4.96 12.86
C HIS A 57 18.22 -4.80 11.37
N LEU A 58 17.09 -4.17 11.01
CA LEU A 58 16.79 -3.80 9.63
C LEU A 58 17.81 -2.79 9.07
N ASN A 59 18.21 -1.81 9.85
CA ASN A 59 19.27 -0.87 9.48
C ASN A 59 20.63 -1.58 9.38
N ALA A 60 20.94 -2.47 10.32
CA ALA A 60 22.17 -3.27 10.29
C ALA A 60 22.24 -4.15 9.04
N LEU A 61 21.12 -4.76 8.63
CA LEU A 61 21.04 -5.57 7.42
C LEU A 61 21.42 -4.72 6.21
N HIS A 62 20.82 -3.54 6.06
CA HIS A 62 21.15 -2.63 4.98
C HIS A 62 22.64 -2.23 4.98
N GLN A 63 23.22 -1.90 6.13
CA GLN A 63 24.62 -1.53 6.24
C GLN A 63 25.55 -2.68 5.87
N LEU A 64 25.23 -3.88 6.30
CA LEU A 64 25.99 -5.09 6.00
C LEU A 64 26.03 -5.32 4.49
N ILE A 65 24.88 -5.28 3.81
CA ILE A 65 24.77 -5.59 2.38
C ILE A 65 25.56 -4.63 1.47
N ASN A 66 25.80 -3.40 1.91
CA ASN A 66 26.60 -2.43 1.16
C ASN A 66 28.12 -2.64 1.32
N GLN A 67 28.57 -3.67 2.06
CA GLN A 67 29.99 -3.93 2.27
C GLN A 67 30.55 -4.93 1.23
N PRO A 68 31.78 -4.72 0.71
CA PRO A 68 32.35 -5.53 -0.39
C PRO A 68 32.66 -7.00 -0.06
N GLN A 69 32.60 -7.43 1.21
CA GLN A 69 33.06 -8.75 1.66
C GLN A 69 32.13 -9.40 2.71
N VAL A 70 30.82 -9.42 2.45
CA VAL A 70 29.87 -10.04 3.37
C VAL A 70 29.73 -11.53 3.08
N SER A 71 29.87 -12.37 4.12
CA SER A 71 29.57 -13.80 4.02
C SER A 71 28.05 -14.02 3.99
N SER A 72 27.58 -15.01 3.22
CA SER A 72 26.14 -15.35 3.20
C SER A 72 25.64 -15.78 4.59
N GLU A 73 26.52 -16.33 5.42
CA GLU A 73 26.23 -16.79 6.78
C GLU A 73 25.82 -15.64 7.71
N SER A 74 26.59 -14.53 7.72
CA SER A 74 26.27 -13.36 8.53
C SER A 74 24.94 -12.71 8.12
N THR A 75 24.62 -12.70 6.81
CA THR A 75 23.34 -12.21 6.32
C THR A 75 22.18 -13.10 6.77
N LEU A 76 22.33 -14.43 6.70
CA LEU A 76 21.31 -15.39 7.12
C LEU A 76 21.06 -15.34 8.63
N GLU A 77 22.12 -15.21 9.44
CA GLU A 77 22.00 -15.03 10.88
C GLU A 77 21.20 -13.76 11.21
N LEU A 78 21.51 -12.64 10.55
CA LEU A 78 20.81 -11.39 10.77
C LEU A 78 19.34 -11.45 10.34
N LEU A 79 19.03 -12.12 9.22
CA LEU A 79 17.64 -12.36 8.81
C LEU A 79 16.90 -13.24 9.83
N SER A 80 17.56 -14.24 10.41
CA SER A 80 16.99 -15.05 11.49
C SER A 80 16.64 -14.19 12.72
N ILE A 81 17.56 -13.31 13.13
CA ILE A 81 17.33 -12.36 14.23
C ILE A 81 16.15 -11.43 13.91
N ILE A 82 16.09 -10.87 12.70
CA ILE A 82 14.97 -10.01 12.26
C ILE A 82 13.63 -10.76 12.35
N ASN A 83 13.58 -12.01 11.90
CA ASN A 83 12.38 -12.83 11.99
C ASN A 83 11.99 -13.11 13.46
N GLN A 84 12.96 -13.34 14.35
CA GLN A 84 12.71 -13.50 15.78
C GLN A 84 12.16 -12.22 16.41
N GLN A 85 12.73 -11.05 16.09
CA GLN A 85 12.24 -9.75 16.57
C GLN A 85 10.80 -9.47 16.09
N LEU A 86 10.47 -9.87 14.85
CA LEU A 86 9.09 -9.79 14.35
C LEU A 86 8.13 -10.69 15.17
N GLN A 87 8.56 -11.89 15.58
CA GLN A 87 7.72 -12.75 16.44
C GLN A 87 7.51 -12.12 17.83
N GLN A 88 8.55 -11.53 18.42
CA GLN A 88 8.40 -10.80 19.69
C GLN A 88 7.44 -9.62 19.57
N LEU A 89 7.52 -8.86 18.46
CA LEU A 89 6.59 -7.77 18.19
C LEU A 89 5.14 -8.28 18.05
N LYS A 90 4.93 -9.42 17.38
CA LYS A 90 3.61 -10.05 17.26
C LYS A 90 3.00 -10.44 18.61
N GLU A 91 3.81 -11.02 19.49
CA GLU A 91 3.42 -11.40 20.84
C GLU A 91 3.04 -10.17 21.68
N LYS A 92 3.90 -9.14 21.70
CA LYS A 92 3.65 -7.90 22.45
C LYS A 92 2.47 -7.09 21.92
N ALA A 93 2.25 -7.11 20.62
CA ALA A 93 1.07 -6.51 20.00
C ALA A 93 -0.21 -7.33 20.18
N ASN A 94 -0.13 -8.53 20.78
CA ASN A 94 -1.22 -9.50 20.94
C ASN A 94 -1.97 -9.80 19.61
N THR A 95 -1.27 -9.73 18.49
CA THR A 95 -1.89 -9.92 17.16
C THR A 95 -1.97 -11.40 16.77
N HIS A 96 -1.15 -12.26 17.38
CA HIS A 96 -0.95 -13.65 16.95
C HIS A 96 -0.91 -14.67 18.10
N THR A 97 -1.41 -14.35 19.29
CA THR A 97 -1.62 -15.36 20.34
C THR A 97 -2.60 -16.44 19.86
N ILE A 98 -2.56 -17.65 20.42
CA ILE A 98 -3.48 -18.75 20.03
C ILE A 98 -4.94 -18.29 20.10
N LEU A 99 -5.28 -17.51 21.12
CA LEU A 99 -6.61 -16.91 21.29
C LEU A 99 -6.93 -15.90 20.18
N ALA A 100 -5.97 -15.02 19.83
CA ALA A 100 -6.13 -14.06 18.74
C ALA A 100 -6.23 -14.74 17.37
N ALA A 101 -5.48 -15.83 17.14
CA ALA A 101 -5.53 -16.63 15.92
C ALA A 101 -6.89 -17.33 15.78
N CYS A 102 -7.38 -17.96 16.86
CA CYS A 102 -8.69 -18.61 16.89
C CYS A 102 -9.83 -17.59 16.67
N SER A 103 -9.79 -16.46 17.38
CA SER A 103 -10.74 -15.36 17.18
C SER A 103 -10.72 -14.84 15.74
N THR A 104 -9.53 -14.67 15.15
CA THR A 104 -9.38 -14.24 13.75
C THR A 104 -9.95 -15.27 12.78
N ALA A 105 -9.71 -16.56 13.00
CA ALA A 105 -10.26 -17.62 12.18
C ALA A 105 -11.80 -17.64 12.24
N LEU A 106 -12.38 -17.53 13.44
CA LEU A 106 -13.82 -17.46 13.65
C LEU A 106 -14.44 -16.23 12.96
N ILE A 107 -13.84 -15.04 13.14
CA ILE A 107 -14.29 -13.80 12.50
C ILE A 107 -14.25 -13.93 10.97
N ARG A 108 -13.21 -14.56 10.41
CA ARG A 108 -13.12 -14.81 8.96
C ARG A 108 -14.21 -15.77 8.49
N PHE A 109 -14.50 -16.83 9.26
CA PHE A 109 -15.56 -17.78 8.94
C PHE A 109 -16.95 -17.12 8.94
N ILE A 110 -17.26 -16.34 9.98
CA ILE A 110 -18.48 -15.52 10.03
C ILE A 110 -18.51 -14.54 8.86
N GLY A 111 -17.38 -13.90 8.54
CA GLY A 111 -17.21 -13.03 7.38
C GLY A 111 -17.60 -13.71 6.07
N VAL A 112 -17.17 -14.95 5.83
CA VAL A 112 -17.55 -15.69 4.62
C VAL A 112 -19.07 -15.87 4.55
N ILE A 113 -19.71 -16.30 5.65
CA ILE A 113 -21.17 -16.48 5.70
C ILE A 113 -21.91 -15.16 5.47
N THR A 114 -21.53 -14.10 6.18
CA THR A 114 -22.12 -12.77 6.02
C THR A 114 -21.90 -12.24 4.61
N GLY A 115 -20.73 -12.47 4.02
CA GLY A 115 -20.40 -12.14 2.63
C GLY A 115 -21.34 -12.83 1.64
N ILE A 116 -21.61 -14.13 1.79
CA ILE A 116 -22.56 -14.84 0.93
C ILE A 116 -23.97 -14.23 1.03
N ILE A 117 -24.47 -14.03 2.24
CA ILE A 117 -25.82 -13.49 2.48
C ILE A 117 -25.96 -12.08 1.89
N THR A 118 -25.02 -11.19 2.21
CA THR A 118 -25.01 -9.81 1.68
C THR A 118 -24.77 -9.76 0.18
N GLY A 119 -24.02 -10.71 -0.39
CA GLY A 119 -23.88 -10.90 -1.83
C GLY A 119 -25.23 -11.17 -2.51
N VAL A 120 -26.08 -12.02 -1.92
CA VAL A 120 -27.44 -12.29 -2.43
C VAL A 120 -28.33 -11.04 -2.39
N PHE A 121 -28.29 -10.26 -1.31
CA PHE A 121 -28.99 -8.97 -1.28
C PHE A 121 -28.42 -7.98 -2.31
N GLY A 122 -27.10 -8.00 -2.48
CA GLY A 122 -26.37 -7.24 -3.48
C GLY A 122 -26.82 -7.55 -4.90
N ILE A 123 -27.10 -8.81 -5.23
CA ILE A 123 -27.68 -9.22 -6.53
C ILE A 123 -28.97 -8.45 -6.80
N ILE A 124 -29.90 -8.44 -5.84
CA ILE A 124 -31.23 -7.85 -6.01
C ILE A 124 -31.14 -6.34 -6.20
N ILE A 125 -30.45 -5.67 -5.28
CA ILE A 125 -30.29 -4.21 -5.30
C ILE A 125 -29.49 -3.78 -6.53
N GLY A 126 -28.37 -4.45 -6.79
CA GLY A 126 -27.48 -4.16 -7.91
C GLY A 126 -28.16 -4.33 -9.25
N SER A 127 -28.87 -5.45 -9.47
CA SER A 127 -29.61 -5.71 -10.71
C SER A 127 -30.70 -4.67 -10.95
N LEU A 128 -31.43 -4.25 -9.91
CA LEU A 128 -32.46 -3.22 -10.00
C LEU A 128 -31.87 -1.86 -10.37
N VAL A 129 -30.84 -1.41 -9.65
CA VAL A 129 -30.15 -0.14 -9.92
C VAL A 129 -29.53 -0.15 -11.32
N GLY A 130 -28.88 -1.26 -11.69
CA GLY A 130 -28.28 -1.47 -12.99
C GLY A 130 -29.29 -1.44 -14.12
N LEU A 131 -30.47 -2.08 -13.93
CA LEU A 131 -31.55 -2.05 -14.92
C LEU A 131 -32.09 -0.64 -15.12
N ILE A 132 -32.37 0.10 -14.03
CA ILE A 132 -32.85 1.49 -14.12
C ILE A 132 -31.85 2.36 -14.88
N TYR A 133 -30.56 2.26 -14.53
CA TYR A 133 -29.50 3.00 -15.22
C TYR A 133 -29.33 2.57 -16.69
N GLY A 134 -29.44 1.28 -16.97
CA GLY A 134 -29.41 0.71 -18.31
C GLY A 134 -30.56 1.22 -19.18
N ILE A 135 -31.78 1.30 -18.65
CA ILE A 135 -32.94 1.88 -19.33
C ILE A 135 -32.66 3.34 -19.70
N TYR A 136 -32.15 4.13 -18.75
CA TYR A 136 -31.81 5.53 -18.99
C TYR A 136 -30.74 5.72 -20.09
N ARG A 137 -29.81 4.76 -20.22
CA ARG A 137 -28.72 4.78 -21.22
C ARG A 137 -29.05 4.03 -22.52
N GLY A 138 -30.26 3.50 -22.69
CA GLY A 138 -30.64 2.73 -23.87
C GLY A 138 -30.09 1.29 -23.95
N HIS A 139 -29.52 0.78 -22.86
CA HIS A 139 -28.92 -0.55 -22.76
C HIS A 139 -29.39 -1.32 -21.51
N PRO A 140 -30.68 -1.68 -21.41
CA PRO A 140 -31.27 -2.24 -20.19
C PRO A 140 -30.65 -3.58 -19.76
N LEU A 141 -30.43 -4.51 -20.70
CA LEU A 141 -29.85 -5.83 -20.40
C LEU A 141 -28.39 -5.72 -19.94
N SER A 142 -27.60 -4.86 -20.59
CA SER A 142 -26.21 -4.61 -20.19
C SER A 142 -26.16 -3.96 -18.80
N GLY A 143 -27.05 -3.01 -18.51
CA GLY A 143 -27.18 -2.41 -17.19
C GLY A 143 -27.56 -3.42 -16.11
N LEU A 144 -28.52 -4.30 -16.38
CA LEU A 144 -28.92 -5.36 -15.44
C LEU A 144 -27.76 -6.31 -15.12
N TRP A 145 -27.04 -6.82 -16.13
CA TRP A 145 -25.89 -7.71 -15.92
C TRP A 145 -24.73 -7.03 -15.19
N SER A 146 -24.47 -5.77 -15.52
CA SER A 146 -23.46 -4.96 -14.84
C SER A 146 -23.82 -4.77 -13.36
N GLY A 147 -25.09 -4.44 -13.10
CA GLY A 147 -25.63 -4.28 -11.75
C GLY A 147 -25.59 -5.57 -10.94
N PHE A 148 -25.95 -6.71 -11.55
CA PHE A 148 -25.83 -8.04 -10.96
C PHE A 148 -24.40 -8.30 -10.48
N PHE A 149 -23.41 -8.14 -11.38
CA PHE A 149 -22.02 -8.46 -11.09
C PHE A 149 -21.46 -7.57 -9.97
N ILE A 150 -21.60 -6.26 -10.09
CA ILE A 150 -21.13 -5.31 -9.08
C ILE A 150 -21.85 -5.52 -7.75
N GLY A 151 -23.18 -5.65 -7.78
CA GLY A 151 -23.99 -5.81 -6.59
C GLY A 151 -23.56 -7.03 -5.78
N THR A 152 -23.35 -8.16 -6.47
CA THR A 152 -22.80 -9.38 -5.87
C THR A 152 -21.42 -9.13 -5.27
N SER A 153 -20.49 -8.56 -6.03
CA SER A 153 -19.12 -8.31 -5.57
C SER A 153 -19.06 -7.36 -4.37
N LEU A 154 -19.73 -6.20 -4.45
CA LEU A 154 -19.75 -5.21 -3.38
C LEU A 154 -20.45 -5.74 -2.14
N GLY A 155 -21.62 -6.36 -2.30
CA GLY A 155 -22.33 -7.00 -1.19
C GLY A 155 -21.43 -8.00 -0.49
N SER A 156 -20.81 -8.91 -1.25
CA SER A 156 -19.92 -9.94 -0.70
C SER A 156 -18.71 -9.35 0.03
N ILE A 157 -18.06 -8.34 -0.55
CA ILE A 157 -16.91 -7.65 0.07
C ILE A 157 -17.34 -6.95 1.36
N MET A 158 -18.46 -6.24 1.34
CA MET A 158 -18.98 -5.53 2.52
C MET A 158 -19.33 -6.51 3.64
N GLY A 159 -20.07 -7.57 3.35
CA GLY A 159 -20.43 -8.58 4.35
C GLY A 159 -19.22 -9.34 4.88
N TYR A 160 -18.21 -9.61 4.05
CA TYR A 160 -16.98 -10.25 4.50
C TYR A 160 -16.20 -9.39 5.51
N ARG A 161 -16.17 -8.08 5.32
CA ARG A 161 -15.45 -7.15 6.20
C ARG A 161 -16.22 -6.77 7.45
N LEU A 162 -17.55 -6.81 7.41
CA LEU A 162 -18.41 -6.31 8.47
C LEU A 162 -18.13 -6.96 9.84
N PRO A 163 -18.00 -8.30 9.98
CA PRO A 163 -17.67 -8.91 11.27
C PRO A 163 -16.35 -8.43 11.84
N ASN A 164 -15.32 -8.28 10.99
CA ASN A 164 -14.01 -7.78 11.44
C ASN A 164 -14.07 -6.31 11.89
N LYS A 165 -14.97 -5.50 11.28
CA LYS A 165 -15.21 -4.13 11.71
C LYS A 165 -15.91 -4.05 13.06
N LEU A 166 -16.90 -4.92 13.29
CA LEU A 166 -17.74 -4.92 14.49
C LEU A 166 -17.08 -5.59 15.70
N LEU A 167 -16.30 -6.65 15.49
CA LEU A 167 -15.78 -7.51 16.56
C LEU A 167 -14.34 -7.20 16.96
N LYS A 168 -13.59 -6.45 16.14
CA LYS A 168 -12.24 -5.99 16.50
C LYS A 168 -12.24 -4.48 16.70
N ASP A 169 -11.41 -3.99 17.60
CA ASP A 169 -11.17 -2.55 17.74
C ASP A 169 -10.31 -2.01 16.57
N GLY A 170 -10.31 -0.68 16.40
CA GLY A 170 -9.58 -0.02 15.32
C GLY A 170 -8.07 -0.16 15.43
N TYR A 171 -7.54 -0.04 16.65
CA TYR A 171 -6.12 -0.12 16.93
C TYR A 171 -5.54 -1.48 16.55
N SER A 172 -6.14 -2.56 17.08
CA SER A 172 -5.71 -3.94 16.83
C SER A 172 -5.76 -4.30 15.35
N ARG A 173 -6.72 -3.77 14.59
CA ARG A 173 -6.76 -3.96 13.13
C ARG A 173 -5.59 -3.29 12.42
N LYS A 174 -5.22 -2.06 12.81
CA LYS A 174 -4.07 -1.35 12.21
C LYS A 174 -2.75 -2.01 12.59
N LEU A 175 -2.60 -2.44 13.84
CA LEU A 175 -1.43 -3.20 14.30
C LEU A 175 -1.29 -4.52 13.53
N ALA A 176 -2.37 -5.31 13.44
CA ALA A 176 -2.37 -6.55 12.68
C ALA A 176 -2.03 -6.29 11.20
N PHE A 177 -2.62 -5.26 10.58
CA PHE A 177 -2.32 -4.91 9.19
C PHE A 177 -0.84 -4.55 8.98
N GLY A 178 -0.26 -3.73 9.86
CA GLY A 178 1.15 -3.36 9.79
C GLY A 178 2.07 -4.57 10.01
N ILE A 179 1.81 -5.40 11.03
CA ILE A 179 2.64 -6.56 11.35
C ILE A 179 2.56 -7.65 10.27
N ASP A 180 1.36 -7.94 9.76
CA ASP A 180 1.15 -8.89 8.66
C ASP A 180 1.87 -8.43 7.39
N GLY A 181 1.80 -7.12 7.10
CA GLY A 181 2.49 -6.52 5.97
C GLY A 181 4.02 -6.54 6.11
N ILE A 182 4.56 -6.32 7.31
CA ILE A 182 6.00 -6.49 7.58
C ILE A 182 6.41 -7.94 7.32
N GLN A 183 5.63 -8.92 7.81
CA GLN A 183 5.92 -10.33 7.57
C GLN A 183 5.94 -10.68 6.07
N GLU A 184 4.95 -10.20 5.31
CA GLU A 184 4.88 -10.42 3.86
C GLU A 184 6.09 -9.78 3.16
N ALA A 185 6.41 -8.52 3.47
CA ALA A 185 7.56 -7.81 2.91
C ALA A 185 8.91 -8.46 3.29
N LEU A 186 9.04 -8.98 4.51
CA LEU A 186 10.23 -9.73 4.94
C LEU A 186 10.35 -11.08 4.25
N THR A 187 9.25 -11.71 3.85
CA THR A 187 9.31 -12.94 3.04
C THR A 187 10.02 -12.67 1.71
N TYR A 188 9.72 -11.55 1.05
CA TYR A 188 10.42 -11.12 -0.16
C TYR A 188 11.88 -10.73 0.11
N THR A 189 12.15 -10.09 1.25
CA THR A 189 13.52 -9.76 1.68
C THR A 189 14.34 -11.03 1.90
N ASN A 190 13.77 -12.08 2.52
CA ASN A 190 14.45 -13.37 2.69
C ASN A 190 14.73 -14.05 1.34
N LEU A 191 13.83 -13.92 0.36
CA LEU A 191 14.03 -14.45 -1.00
C LEU A 191 15.15 -13.72 -1.74
N GLU A 192 15.22 -12.40 -1.60
CA GLU A 192 16.24 -11.52 -2.17
C GLU A 192 17.66 -11.90 -1.74
N TYR A 193 17.82 -12.35 -0.49
CA TYR A 193 19.11 -12.79 0.05
C TYR A 193 19.26 -14.32 0.11
N SER A 194 18.36 -15.06 -0.56
CA SER A 194 18.49 -16.50 -0.65
C SER A 194 19.66 -16.91 -1.55
N ILE A 195 20.37 -17.97 -1.15
CA ILE A 195 21.56 -18.50 -1.83
C ILE A 195 21.25 -18.97 -3.27
N PHE A 196 19.97 -19.11 -3.62
CA PHE A 196 19.52 -19.63 -4.91
C PHE A 196 19.34 -18.55 -6.00
N GLY A 197 19.73 -17.30 -5.75
CA GLY A 197 19.71 -16.24 -6.77
C GLY A 197 18.29 -15.87 -7.23
N SER A 198 17.34 -15.89 -6.31
CA SER A 198 15.92 -15.72 -6.61
C SER A 198 15.56 -14.25 -6.82
N SER A 199 14.64 -13.98 -7.75
CA SER A 199 13.83 -12.76 -7.77
C SER A 199 13.01 -12.67 -6.47
N PRO A 200 12.90 -11.49 -5.82
CA PRO A 200 13.35 -10.14 -6.24
C PRO A 200 14.81 -9.81 -5.88
N LYS A 201 15.41 -8.81 -6.55
CA LYS A 201 16.80 -8.37 -6.30
C LYS A 201 16.92 -7.33 -5.16
N PRO A 202 18.16 -7.01 -4.72
CA PRO A 202 18.39 -5.86 -3.87
C PRO A 202 17.91 -4.53 -4.44
N PHE A 203 17.44 -3.64 -3.56
CA PHE A 203 16.97 -2.31 -3.98
C PHE A 203 18.04 -1.53 -4.74
N SER A 204 19.30 -1.63 -4.29
CA SER A 204 20.46 -1.02 -4.95
C SER A 204 20.56 -1.42 -6.42
N THR A 205 20.31 -2.69 -6.76
CA THR A 205 20.33 -3.15 -8.15
C THR A 205 19.27 -2.46 -9.01
N TYR A 206 18.04 -2.31 -8.51
CA TYR A 206 17.01 -1.56 -9.25
C TYR A 206 17.34 -0.07 -9.38
N LEU A 207 17.97 0.51 -8.35
CA LEU A 207 18.39 1.90 -8.38
C LEU A 207 19.51 2.13 -9.40
N ASP A 208 20.48 1.22 -9.48
CA ASP A 208 21.56 1.28 -10.45
C ASP A 208 21.02 1.11 -11.89
N ASP A 209 20.09 0.18 -12.11
CA ASP A 209 19.42 -0.01 -13.39
C ASP A 209 18.66 1.25 -13.83
N VAL A 210 17.92 1.89 -12.91
CA VAL A 210 17.21 3.15 -13.17
C VAL A 210 18.17 4.30 -13.44
N LYS A 211 19.24 4.43 -12.64
CA LYS A 211 20.27 5.46 -12.83
C LYS A 211 20.90 5.35 -14.20
N LYS A 212 21.28 4.14 -14.62
CA LYS A 212 21.87 3.89 -15.93
C LYS A 212 20.92 4.29 -17.06
N GLU A 213 19.66 3.85 -17.00
CA GLU A 213 18.66 4.20 -18.00
C GLU A 213 18.40 5.72 -18.07
N VAL A 214 18.26 6.38 -16.93
CA VAL A 214 17.99 7.82 -16.91
C VAL A 214 19.22 8.62 -17.34
N ARG A 215 20.43 8.17 -17.00
CA ARG A 215 21.69 8.79 -17.42
C ARG A 215 21.80 8.88 -18.94
N GLU A 216 21.30 7.88 -19.68
CA GLU A 216 21.28 7.87 -21.15
C GLU A 216 20.44 9.02 -21.75
N LEU A 217 19.57 9.67 -20.97
CA LEU A 217 18.80 10.84 -21.40
C LEU A 217 19.59 12.15 -21.35
N PHE A 218 20.80 12.16 -20.77
CA PHE A 218 21.61 13.35 -20.55
C PHE A 218 22.85 13.35 -21.44
N ALA A 219 23.23 14.55 -21.93
CA ALA A 219 24.37 14.71 -22.82
C ALA A 219 25.73 14.49 -22.12
N SER A 220 25.85 14.74 -20.82
CA SER A 220 27.08 14.58 -20.05
C SER A 220 26.80 14.10 -18.62
N ASP A 221 27.85 13.65 -17.92
CA ASP A 221 27.76 13.20 -16.53
C ASP A 221 27.40 14.37 -15.62
N GLU A 222 27.98 15.55 -15.86
CA GLU A 222 27.71 16.76 -15.09
C GLU A 222 26.24 17.17 -15.17
N ALA A 223 25.63 17.09 -16.35
CA ALA A 223 24.22 17.42 -16.51
C ALA A 223 23.28 16.41 -15.81
N PHE A 224 23.72 15.17 -15.67
CA PHE A 224 22.99 14.15 -14.92
C PHE A 224 23.13 14.36 -13.42
N GLU A 225 24.35 14.59 -12.91
CA GLU A 225 24.58 14.89 -11.50
C GLU A 225 23.85 16.18 -11.09
N ASP A 226 23.87 17.21 -11.93
CA ASP A 226 23.09 18.45 -11.74
C ASP A 226 21.59 18.13 -11.58
N PHE A 227 21.04 17.25 -12.42
CA PHE A 227 19.65 16.81 -12.26
C PHE A 227 19.40 16.04 -10.96
N LEU A 228 20.34 15.19 -10.52
CA LEU A 228 20.17 14.41 -9.29
C LEU A 228 20.03 15.31 -8.06
N GLU A 229 20.75 16.43 -8.03
CA GLU A 229 20.76 17.40 -6.94
C GLU A 229 19.61 18.40 -7.01
N HIS A 230 19.15 18.75 -8.22
CA HIS A 230 18.09 19.75 -8.39
C HIS A 230 16.68 19.20 -8.20
N ASP A 231 15.84 20.06 -7.64
CA ASP A 231 14.43 19.79 -7.46
C ASP A 231 13.67 19.77 -8.80
N THR A 232 12.88 18.72 -8.99
CA THR A 232 12.04 18.46 -10.16
C THR A 232 10.59 18.24 -9.73
N TYR A 233 9.65 18.71 -10.55
CA TYR A 233 8.23 18.53 -10.30
C TYR A 233 7.73 17.16 -10.74
N TYR A 234 6.84 16.59 -9.94
CA TYR A 234 6.04 15.43 -10.29
C TYR A 234 4.58 15.66 -9.93
N ARG A 235 3.69 14.90 -10.57
CA ARG A 235 2.25 14.95 -10.37
C ARG A 235 1.76 13.63 -9.81
N ILE A 236 0.79 13.72 -8.90
CA ILE A 236 -0.05 12.59 -8.51
C ILE A 236 -1.41 12.86 -9.14
N ASN A 237 -1.81 12.00 -10.07
CA ASN A 237 -3.04 12.17 -10.84
C ASN A 237 -4.05 11.11 -10.42
N ALA A 238 -5.33 11.46 -10.51
CA ALA A 238 -6.42 10.52 -10.35
C ALA A 238 -7.40 10.62 -11.53
N PHE A 239 -7.82 9.48 -12.07
CA PHE A 239 -8.93 9.39 -13.03
C PHE A 239 -10.05 8.50 -12.48
N LEU A 240 -11.24 8.63 -13.05
CA LEU A 240 -12.39 7.83 -12.67
C LEU A 240 -12.17 6.37 -13.10
N ALA A 241 -12.16 5.45 -12.15
CA ALA A 241 -11.96 4.05 -12.48
C ALA A 241 -13.20 3.47 -13.18
N SER A 242 -12.95 2.64 -14.19
CA SER A 242 -13.94 1.74 -14.78
C SER A 242 -13.79 0.35 -14.16
N PHE A 243 -14.90 -0.36 -13.96
CA PHE A 243 -14.80 -1.80 -13.69
C PHE A 243 -14.25 -2.50 -14.93
N ILE A 244 -13.35 -3.47 -14.74
CA ILE A 244 -12.64 -4.17 -15.83
C ILE A 244 -13.64 -4.63 -16.90
N GLY A 245 -13.47 -4.13 -18.13
CA GLY A 245 -14.31 -4.48 -19.28
C GLY A 245 -15.71 -3.86 -19.33
N GLN A 246 -16.04 -2.90 -18.45
CA GLN A 246 -17.39 -2.32 -18.34
C GLN A 246 -17.37 -0.77 -18.35
N PRO A 247 -17.31 -0.12 -19.52
CA PRO A 247 -17.26 1.34 -19.65
C PRO A 247 -18.47 2.06 -19.05
N ILE A 248 -19.65 1.41 -19.05
CA ILE A 248 -20.89 1.97 -18.48
C ILE A 248 -20.77 2.30 -16.99
N LEU A 249 -19.79 1.69 -16.30
CA LEU A 249 -19.52 1.81 -14.88
C LEU A 249 -18.37 2.77 -14.54
N HIS A 250 -17.89 3.52 -15.52
CA HIS A 250 -16.89 4.56 -15.31
C HIS A 250 -17.36 5.56 -14.23
N GLY A 251 -16.52 5.76 -13.23
CA GLY A 251 -16.77 6.64 -12.06
C GLY A 251 -17.62 6.02 -10.96
N PHE A 252 -17.93 4.72 -11.02
CA PHE A 252 -18.58 3.99 -9.93
C PHE A 252 -17.63 3.06 -9.15
N ALA A 253 -16.46 2.71 -9.72
CA ALA A 253 -15.50 1.80 -9.10
C ALA A 253 -14.51 2.50 -8.13
N GLY A 254 -14.57 3.83 -8.06
CA GLY A 254 -13.60 4.67 -7.36
C GLY A 254 -12.71 5.42 -8.36
N LYS A 255 -11.47 5.67 -7.95
CA LYS A 255 -10.45 6.33 -8.78
C LYS A 255 -9.25 5.42 -8.95
N HIS A 256 -8.57 5.54 -10.08
CA HIS A 256 -7.21 5.06 -10.23
C HIS A 256 -6.25 6.20 -9.94
N VAL A 257 -5.19 5.92 -9.20
CA VAL A 257 -4.19 6.93 -8.79
C VAL A 257 -2.82 6.49 -9.26
N TYR A 258 -2.05 7.42 -9.83
CA TYR A 258 -0.71 7.18 -10.36
C TYR A 258 0.19 8.40 -10.18
N LEU A 259 1.52 8.18 -10.18
CA LEU A 259 2.50 9.26 -10.29
C LEU A 259 2.92 9.45 -11.74
N GLN A 260 3.14 10.70 -12.13
CA GLN A 260 3.65 11.09 -13.44
C GLN A 260 4.72 12.17 -13.29
N PHE A 261 5.82 12.00 -13.99
CA PHE A 261 6.84 13.04 -14.12
C PHE A 261 7.61 12.87 -15.42
N LYS A 262 8.32 13.91 -15.80
CA LYS A 262 9.11 13.96 -17.03
C LYS A 262 10.57 14.19 -16.67
N ILE A 263 11.46 13.39 -17.25
CA ILE A 263 12.90 13.62 -17.20
C ILE A 263 13.36 13.87 -18.62
N LYS A 264 13.82 15.10 -18.90
CA LYS A 264 14.05 15.61 -20.26
C LYS A 264 12.78 15.50 -21.11
N GLU A 265 12.77 14.69 -22.16
CA GLU A 265 11.60 14.48 -23.02
C GLU A 265 10.85 13.18 -22.74
N LYS A 266 11.32 12.35 -21.79
CA LYS A 266 10.74 11.05 -21.49
C LYS A 266 9.78 11.15 -20.31
N ASP A 267 8.53 10.71 -20.53
CA ASP A 267 7.53 10.57 -19.49
C ASP A 267 7.70 9.25 -18.74
N PHE A 268 7.55 9.32 -17.42
CA PHE A 268 7.59 8.19 -16.51
C PHE A 268 6.28 8.13 -15.72
N ILE A 269 5.75 6.92 -15.56
CA ILE A 269 4.52 6.64 -14.83
C ILE A 269 4.81 5.59 -13.77
N VAL A 270 4.30 5.82 -12.55
CA VAL A 270 4.32 4.85 -11.45
C VAL A 270 2.88 4.51 -11.09
N GLU A 271 2.49 3.27 -11.35
CA GLU A 271 1.13 2.81 -11.13
C GLU A 271 1.02 1.31 -10.90
N TYR A 272 -0.12 0.88 -10.34
CA TYR A 272 -0.45 -0.52 -10.19
C TYR A 272 -1.66 -0.87 -11.06
N THR A 273 -1.40 -1.38 -12.26
CA THR A 273 -2.44 -1.75 -13.21
C THR A 273 -2.02 -2.93 -14.08
N PRO A 274 -2.95 -3.84 -14.45
CA PRO A 274 -2.70 -4.89 -15.43
C PRO A 274 -2.55 -4.38 -16.87
N GLY A 275 -2.95 -3.14 -17.16
CA GLY A 275 -2.79 -2.51 -18.48
C GLY A 275 -2.47 -1.03 -18.33
N ALA A 276 -1.57 -0.50 -19.15
CA ALA A 276 -1.10 0.88 -19.05
C ALA A 276 -2.28 1.87 -19.03
N THR A 277 -2.21 2.84 -18.12
CA THR A 277 -3.12 3.99 -18.13
C THR A 277 -2.95 4.76 -19.43
N ASP A 278 -4.05 5.22 -20.04
CA ASP A 278 -4.00 6.19 -21.14
C ASP A 278 -3.70 7.57 -20.55
N PRO A 279 -2.49 8.13 -20.72
CA PRO A 279 -2.13 9.42 -20.14
C PRO A 279 -2.86 10.60 -20.81
N ASN A 280 -3.62 10.35 -21.88
CA ASN A 280 -4.37 11.39 -22.59
C ASN A 280 -5.75 11.68 -21.95
N GLU A 281 -6.24 10.82 -21.05
CA GLU A 281 -7.45 11.14 -20.28
C GLU A 281 -7.13 12.24 -19.25
N PRO A 282 -7.83 13.40 -19.28
CA PRO A 282 -7.57 14.47 -18.32
C PRO A 282 -7.90 14.00 -16.90
N PRO A 283 -6.98 14.19 -15.93
CA PRO A 283 -7.22 13.75 -14.56
C PRO A 283 -8.36 14.55 -13.91
N VAL A 284 -9.16 13.87 -13.09
CA VAL A 284 -10.23 14.52 -12.30
C VAL A 284 -9.71 15.17 -11.02
N GLN A 285 -8.48 14.82 -10.61
CA GLN A 285 -7.71 15.51 -9.59
C GLN A 285 -6.22 15.38 -9.88
N THR A 286 -5.48 16.43 -9.54
CA THR A 286 -4.02 16.47 -9.66
C THR A 286 -3.44 17.13 -8.41
N GLU A 287 -2.41 16.50 -7.87
CA GLU A 287 -1.54 17.07 -6.85
C GLU A 287 -0.15 17.29 -7.46
N LEU A 288 0.38 18.52 -7.35
CA LEU A 288 1.72 18.87 -7.83
C LEU A 288 2.69 18.91 -6.65
N ARG A 289 3.83 18.23 -6.78
CA ARG A 289 4.88 18.17 -5.77
C ARG A 289 6.26 18.33 -6.38
N GLN A 290 7.24 18.55 -5.53
CA GLN A 290 8.63 18.79 -5.91
C GLN A 290 9.57 17.98 -5.02
N VAL A 291 10.54 17.31 -5.63
CA VAL A 291 11.60 16.53 -4.97
C VAL A 291 12.86 16.54 -5.83
N SER A 292 14.03 16.22 -5.27
CA SER A 292 15.25 16.09 -6.06
C SER A 292 15.14 15.03 -7.16
N GLY A 293 15.92 15.17 -8.25
CA GLY A 293 15.96 14.17 -9.31
C GLY A 293 16.37 12.78 -8.79
N PHE A 294 17.28 12.72 -7.83
CA PHE A 294 17.64 11.46 -7.16
C PHE A 294 16.44 10.78 -6.50
N LYS A 295 15.53 11.56 -5.89
CA LYS A 295 14.32 11.02 -5.26
C LYS A 295 13.37 10.40 -6.27
N LEU A 296 13.24 10.99 -7.48
CA LEU A 296 12.47 10.41 -8.57
C LEU A 296 13.04 9.04 -9.00
N LEU A 297 14.37 8.89 -8.99
CA LEU A 297 15.01 7.60 -9.29
C LEU A 297 14.72 6.56 -8.20
N GLU A 298 14.73 6.94 -6.92
CA GLU A 298 14.33 6.05 -5.83
C GLU A 298 12.88 5.59 -5.97
N MET A 299 11.97 6.49 -6.36
CA MET A 299 10.56 6.14 -6.60
C MET A 299 10.42 5.14 -7.76
N LEU A 300 11.15 5.32 -8.86
CA LEU A 300 11.15 4.39 -10.00
C LEU A 300 11.74 3.03 -9.65
N ALA A 301 12.86 3.01 -8.92
CA ALA A 301 13.51 1.78 -8.49
C ALA A 301 12.58 0.97 -7.58
N LEU A 302 11.93 1.65 -6.63
CA LEU A 302 10.96 1.02 -5.75
C LEU A 302 9.73 0.54 -6.51
N HIS A 303 9.24 1.31 -7.48
CA HIS A 303 8.15 0.90 -8.37
C HIS A 303 8.47 -0.42 -9.11
N ARG A 304 9.67 -0.52 -9.72
CA ARG A 304 10.13 -1.75 -10.39
C ARG A 304 10.17 -2.94 -9.44
N LYS A 305 10.76 -2.76 -8.26
CA LYS A 305 10.82 -3.81 -7.23
C LYS A 305 9.42 -4.26 -6.80
N LEU A 306 8.49 -3.31 -6.57
CA LEU A 306 7.11 -3.61 -6.18
C LEU A 306 6.33 -4.34 -7.29
N LEU A 307 6.57 -4.03 -8.56
CA LEU A 307 5.96 -4.76 -9.68
C LEU A 307 6.48 -6.19 -9.80
N GLU A 308 7.70 -6.46 -9.34
CA GLU A 308 8.26 -7.80 -9.32
C GLU A 308 7.71 -8.64 -8.17
N THR A 309 7.58 -8.06 -6.97
CA THR A 309 7.00 -8.75 -5.80
C THR A 309 5.47 -8.88 -5.88
N HIS A 310 4.81 -7.90 -6.49
CA HIS A 310 3.35 -7.84 -6.66
C HIS A 310 3.01 -7.60 -8.12
N LYS A 311 3.22 -8.60 -8.98
CA LYS A 311 2.90 -8.46 -10.41
C LYS A 311 1.41 -8.18 -10.63
N PRO A 312 1.00 -7.06 -11.27
CA PRO A 312 -0.40 -6.66 -11.40
C PRO A 312 -1.12 -7.51 -12.45
N THR A 313 -1.32 -8.79 -12.19
CA THR A 313 -2.15 -9.68 -13.02
C THR A 313 -3.61 -9.51 -12.62
N VAL A 314 -4.56 -9.76 -13.54
CA VAL A 314 -6.00 -9.72 -13.22
C VAL A 314 -6.32 -10.62 -12.02
N GLY A 315 -5.73 -11.81 -11.96
CA GLY A 315 -5.89 -12.73 -10.83
C GLY A 315 -5.35 -12.18 -9.51
N GLN A 316 -4.19 -11.52 -9.52
CA GLN A 316 -3.65 -10.87 -8.32
C GLN A 316 -4.48 -9.66 -7.91
N VAL A 317 -4.91 -8.83 -8.85
CA VAL A 317 -5.80 -7.69 -8.61
C VAL A 317 -7.09 -8.15 -7.91
N LEU A 318 -7.78 -9.15 -8.46
CA LEU A 318 -9.02 -9.66 -7.88
C LEU A 318 -8.85 -10.30 -6.49
N ARG A 319 -7.67 -10.87 -6.20
CA ARG A 319 -7.40 -11.55 -4.92
C ARG A 319 -6.86 -10.62 -3.83
N LYS A 320 -5.97 -9.70 -4.20
CA LYS A 320 -5.22 -8.85 -3.25
C LYS A 320 -5.72 -7.42 -3.19
N MET A 321 -6.37 -6.89 -4.23
CA MET A 321 -6.84 -5.51 -4.17
C MET A 321 -8.08 -5.39 -3.31
N LYS A 322 -7.99 -4.51 -2.32
CA LYS A 322 -9.00 -4.23 -1.32
C LYS A 322 -9.08 -2.72 -1.16
N VAL A 323 -10.17 -2.13 -1.63
CA VAL A 323 -10.45 -0.68 -1.47
C VAL A 323 -10.29 -0.29 0.00
N GLY A 324 -9.54 0.78 0.27
CA GLY A 324 -9.27 1.28 1.62
C GLY A 324 -8.14 0.56 2.38
N ASP A 325 -7.62 -0.54 1.84
CA ASP A 325 -6.59 -1.37 2.49
C ASP A 325 -5.35 -1.46 1.57
N ASN A 326 -5.51 -2.12 0.43
CA ASN A 326 -4.48 -2.42 -0.56
C ASN A 326 -5.07 -2.15 -1.96
N ASP A 327 -5.10 -0.88 -2.36
CA ASP A 327 -5.60 -0.44 -3.67
C ASP A 327 -4.54 0.40 -4.41
N CYS A 328 -4.89 0.98 -5.55
CA CYS A 328 -3.98 1.82 -6.34
C CYS A 328 -3.48 3.04 -5.54
N THR A 329 -4.31 3.61 -4.66
CA THR A 329 -3.88 4.70 -3.78
C THR A 329 -2.91 4.19 -2.72
N SER A 330 -3.17 3.04 -2.10
CA SER A 330 -2.21 2.40 -1.18
C SER A 330 -0.90 2.05 -1.88
N TYR A 331 -0.93 1.66 -3.16
CA TYR A 331 0.28 1.41 -3.94
C TYR A 331 1.12 2.68 -4.14
N VAL A 332 0.48 3.78 -4.54
CA VAL A 332 1.17 5.08 -4.64
C VAL A 332 1.69 5.53 -3.28
N ASN A 333 0.91 5.33 -2.20
CA ASN A 333 1.37 5.58 -0.83
C ASN A 333 2.58 4.73 -0.45
N LYS A 334 2.67 3.45 -0.87
CA LYS A 334 3.88 2.64 -0.67
C LYS A 334 5.09 3.33 -1.29
N VAL A 335 5.00 3.78 -2.53
CA VAL A 335 6.11 4.46 -3.21
C VAL A 335 6.51 5.76 -2.51
N LEU A 336 5.53 6.61 -2.18
CA LEU A 336 5.76 7.90 -1.51
C LEU A 336 6.37 7.71 -0.11
N ILE A 337 5.72 6.93 0.75
CA ILE A 337 6.11 6.78 2.16
C ILE A 337 7.47 6.10 2.28
N CYS A 338 7.74 5.08 1.47
CA CYS A 338 9.02 4.39 1.53
C CYS A 338 10.18 5.27 1.05
N THR A 339 9.90 6.27 0.22
CA THR A 339 10.88 7.29 -0.22
C THR A 339 10.86 8.55 0.66
N ASN A 340 10.27 8.47 1.87
CA ASN A 340 10.18 9.55 2.85
C ASN A 340 9.33 10.76 2.38
N GLN A 341 8.30 10.54 1.58
CA GLN A 341 7.30 11.55 1.22
C GLN A 341 5.99 11.30 1.95
N ASP A 342 5.18 12.35 2.13
CA ASP A 342 3.82 12.19 2.64
C ASP A 342 2.96 11.36 1.68
N GLY A 343 1.94 10.68 2.19
CA GLY A 343 0.97 9.97 1.34
C GLY A 343 0.14 10.93 0.49
N VAL A 344 -0.67 10.38 -0.40
CA VAL A 344 -1.56 11.12 -1.30
C VAL A 344 -2.53 12.02 -0.51
N GLN A 345 -2.69 13.28 -0.93
CA GLN A 345 -3.59 14.25 -0.29
C GLN A 345 -4.98 14.31 -0.91
N MET A 346 -5.13 13.75 -2.11
CA MET A 346 -6.37 13.70 -2.88
C MET A 346 -7.52 12.98 -2.16
N ASP A 347 -8.74 13.49 -2.33
CA ASP A 347 -9.94 12.88 -1.77
C ASP A 347 -10.43 11.73 -2.65
N ARG A 348 -10.74 10.60 -2.01
CA ARG A 348 -11.09 9.34 -2.70
C ARG A 348 -12.49 9.34 -3.31
N ASP A 349 -13.43 10.14 -2.78
CA ASP A 349 -14.85 10.16 -3.18
C ASP A 349 -15.29 11.42 -3.95
N GLU A 350 -14.49 12.48 -3.95
CA GLU A 350 -14.77 13.69 -4.73
C GLU A 350 -14.88 13.35 -6.24
N ASN A 351 -15.71 14.06 -7.00
CA ASN A 351 -15.96 13.81 -8.43
C ASN A 351 -16.55 12.43 -8.80
N LEU A 352 -16.78 11.52 -7.84
CA LEU A 352 -17.52 10.28 -8.08
C LEU A 352 -19.03 10.55 -8.24
N LYS A 353 -19.71 9.65 -8.96
CA LYS A 353 -21.17 9.64 -9.03
C LYS A 353 -21.77 9.31 -7.65
N PRO A 354 -23.01 9.73 -7.33
CA PRO A 354 -23.60 9.55 -6.00
C PRO A 354 -23.52 8.11 -5.45
N PHE A 355 -23.84 7.11 -6.27
CA PHE A 355 -23.71 5.70 -5.86
C PHE A 355 -22.24 5.31 -5.63
N GLY A 356 -21.32 5.77 -6.47
CA GLY A 356 -19.87 5.55 -6.30
C GLY A 356 -19.35 6.13 -4.99
N LYS A 357 -19.82 7.32 -4.60
CA LYS A 357 -19.51 7.92 -3.27
C LYS A 357 -19.95 7.01 -2.14
N VAL A 358 -21.21 6.55 -2.15
CA VAL A 358 -21.73 5.65 -1.10
C VAL A 358 -20.88 4.37 -1.01
N VAL A 359 -20.52 3.78 -2.15
CA VAL A 359 -19.71 2.56 -2.22
C VAL A 359 -18.32 2.78 -1.63
N VAL A 360 -17.59 3.80 -2.09
CA VAL A 360 -16.23 4.11 -1.62
C VAL A 360 -16.26 4.41 -0.12
N ASN A 361 -17.18 5.25 0.34
CA ASN A 361 -17.28 5.66 1.74
C ASN A 361 -17.58 4.46 2.65
N THR A 362 -18.45 3.55 2.21
CA THR A 362 -18.77 2.34 2.96
C THR A 362 -17.57 1.39 3.03
N LEU A 363 -16.88 1.16 1.91
CA LEU A 363 -15.71 0.27 1.87
C LEU A 363 -14.54 0.82 2.71
N GLU A 364 -14.32 2.14 2.68
CA GLU A 364 -13.36 2.82 3.55
C GLU A 364 -13.72 2.68 5.02
N ALA A 365 -14.99 2.91 5.38
CA ALA A 365 -15.46 2.75 6.76
C ALA A 365 -15.25 1.32 7.28
N LEU A 366 -15.29 0.31 6.40
CA LEU A 366 -15.01 -1.09 6.73
C LEU A 366 -13.51 -1.44 6.74
N GLY A 367 -12.65 -0.56 6.21
CA GLY A 367 -11.20 -0.70 6.25
C GLY A 367 -10.58 -0.40 7.62
N PRO A 368 -9.27 -0.64 7.79
CA PRO A 368 -8.56 -0.37 9.03
C PRO A 368 -8.18 1.11 9.20
N PHE A 369 -8.16 1.89 8.12
CA PHE A 369 -7.68 3.27 8.13
C PHE A 369 -8.81 4.29 8.00
N ASN A 370 -8.66 5.42 8.70
CA ASN A 370 -9.46 6.61 8.40
C ASN A 370 -8.90 7.31 7.16
N ARG A 371 -9.71 8.18 6.54
CA ARG A 371 -9.38 8.86 5.27
C ARG A 371 -8.04 9.59 5.30
N ASP A 372 -7.77 10.27 6.40
CA ASP A 372 -6.59 11.13 6.51
C ASP A 372 -5.38 10.41 7.12
N PHE A 373 -5.46 9.08 7.32
CA PHE A 373 -4.38 8.30 7.93
C PHE A 373 -3.04 8.50 7.22
N PHE A 374 -3.04 8.61 5.88
CA PHE A 374 -1.80 8.74 5.10
C PHE A 374 -1.46 10.18 4.70
N LYS A 375 -2.35 11.14 4.98
CA LYS A 375 -2.19 12.53 4.56
C LYS A 375 -1.15 13.30 5.37
N THR A 376 -0.72 12.80 6.51
CA THR A 376 0.30 13.47 7.34
C THR A 376 1.49 12.57 7.62
N GLY A 377 2.69 13.13 7.62
CA GLY A 377 3.91 12.48 8.11
C GLY A 377 3.96 12.36 9.63
N PHE A 378 5.16 12.11 10.16
CA PHE A 378 5.48 12.17 11.60
C PHE A 378 5.85 13.59 12.03
#